data_AF-A0A4Y3IPB6-F1
#
_entry.id   AF-A0A4Y3IPB6-F1
#
_cell.length_a   1.000
_cell.length_b   1.000
_cell.length_c   1.000
_cell.angle_alpha   90.00
_cell.angle_beta   90.00
_cell.angle_gamma   90.00
#
_symmetry.space_group_name_H-M   'P 1'
#
loop_
_entity.id
_entity.type
_entity.pdbx_description
1 polymer ?
#
loop_
_entity_poly.entity_id
_entity_poly.type
_entity_poly.pdbx_seq_one_letter_code
_entity_poly.pdbx_strand_id
1 'polypeptide(L)'
;MGCSSTESISDQNKVNQLTTTKNYKALIDIYKSKIVNDPSDWESQIRLSQAYLDYKDIESANFYIDRVLLLSGSNSGKAYFLKGEILSEQLNFESALEKYEMAKYYGYNNAKLYLKMGVANAQIRQYEEAIDLFNQARLRGYDDNTIKNNLAVVHLYQGEYQKSVNILQPVYEIDSTDKKIESNLKIALSLLDELNRNSDPNSTSLVTGESDIDDSSVNDIEYSEITAQEYFLSQEKIENISAEEENKKYYVQVGSYPTFEEALEKRQELVSTGLEVDIRQSKLNNSETWFRLLNGEFNSYRQAQGYALNKQELNGLEYFIQVIR
;
A
#
# COMPACT_ATOMS: atom_id res chain seq x y z
N MET A 1 46.54 4.81 12.39
CA MET A 1 45.76 4.70 11.14
C MET A 1 45.40 3.24 10.95
N GLY A 2 44.17 2.82 11.29
CA GLY A 2 43.78 1.41 11.21
C GLY A 2 42.41 1.01 11.78
N CYS A 3 41.77 1.82 12.63
CA CYS A 3 40.54 1.39 13.33
C CYS A 3 39.23 1.54 12.53
N SER A 4 39.15 2.50 11.60
CA SER A 4 37.90 2.83 10.90
C SER A 4 37.43 1.73 9.93
N SER A 5 38.35 1.01 9.29
CA SER A 5 38.01 -0.06 8.35
C SER A 5 37.57 -1.35 9.06
N THR A 6 38.14 -1.67 10.21
CA THR A 6 37.76 -2.86 11.01
C THR A 6 36.41 -2.70 11.69
N GLU A 7 36.07 -1.50 12.14
CA GLU A 7 34.78 -1.18 12.77
C GLU A 7 33.65 -1.22 11.73
N SER A 8 33.90 -0.65 10.53
CA SER A 8 32.96 -0.71 9.40
C SER A 8 32.66 -2.14 8.91
N ILE A 9 33.68 -3.01 8.83
CA ILE A 9 33.50 -4.42 8.45
C ILE A 9 32.72 -5.20 9.53
N SER A 10 32.98 -4.91 10.81
CA SER A 10 32.26 -5.51 11.94
C SER A 10 30.77 -5.13 11.92
N ASP A 11 30.45 -3.86 11.67
CA ASP A 11 29.08 -3.38 11.59
C ASP A 11 28.31 -3.99 10.41
N GLN A 12 28.97 -4.18 9.27
CA GLN A 12 28.34 -4.79 8.10
C GLN A 12 28.08 -6.29 8.32
N ASN A 13 29.01 -7.00 8.97
CA ASN A 13 28.80 -8.39 9.36
C ASN A 13 27.64 -8.53 10.36
N LYS A 14 27.53 -7.60 11.31
CA LYS A 14 26.42 -7.54 12.27
C LYS A 14 25.08 -7.29 11.57
N VAL A 15 25.01 -6.32 10.66
CA VAL A 15 23.80 -6.05 9.86
C VAL A 15 23.41 -7.30 9.06
N ASN A 16 24.35 -7.93 8.37
CA ASN A 16 24.08 -9.14 7.59
C ASN A 16 23.52 -10.26 8.46
N GLN A 17 24.15 -10.53 9.61
CA GLN A 17 23.66 -11.52 10.56
C GLN A 17 22.24 -11.20 11.02
N LEU A 18 21.97 -9.97 11.41
CA LEU A 18 20.65 -9.55 11.88
C LEU A 18 19.59 -9.64 10.79
N THR A 19 19.94 -9.32 9.53
CA THR A 19 19.07 -9.51 8.37
C THR A 19 18.77 -10.99 8.15
N THR A 20 19.78 -11.87 8.19
CA THR A 20 19.57 -13.32 8.05
C THR A 20 18.73 -13.88 9.19
N THR A 21 18.90 -13.38 10.41
CA THR A 21 18.09 -13.80 11.58
C THR A 21 16.76 -13.06 11.69
N LYS A 22 16.39 -12.23 10.71
CA LYS A 22 15.16 -11.40 10.72
C LYS A 22 14.97 -10.59 12.01
N ASN A 23 16.07 -10.15 12.63
CA ASN A 23 16.01 -9.36 13.86
C ASN A 23 15.81 -7.89 13.52
N TYR A 24 14.61 -7.57 13.05
CA TYR A 24 14.25 -6.24 12.55
C TYR A 24 14.35 -5.17 13.64
N LYS A 25 14.03 -5.51 14.89
CA LYS A 25 14.18 -4.58 16.03
C LYS A 25 15.62 -4.11 16.21
N ALA A 26 16.58 -5.03 16.17
CA ALA A 26 17.99 -4.67 16.27
C ALA A 26 18.49 -3.90 15.02
N LEU A 27 17.96 -4.21 13.83
CA LEU A 27 18.24 -3.44 12.61
C LEU A 27 17.74 -2.00 12.73
N ILE A 28 16.53 -1.80 13.26
CA ILE A 28 15.94 -0.48 13.53
C ILE A 28 16.87 0.33 14.44
N ASP A 29 17.35 -0.25 15.54
CA ASP A 29 18.24 0.43 16.48
C ASP A 29 19.56 0.86 15.82
N ILE A 30 20.16 -0.01 14.98
CA ILE A 30 21.39 0.29 14.24
C ILE A 30 21.18 1.45 13.26
N TYR A 31 20.11 1.43 12.45
CA TYR A 31 19.92 2.50 11.47
C TYR A 31 19.47 3.81 12.12
N LYS A 32 18.74 3.77 13.23
CA LYS A 32 18.46 4.95 14.05
C LYS A 32 19.74 5.62 14.54
N SER A 33 20.70 4.87 15.07
CA SER A 33 21.96 5.46 15.54
C SER A 33 22.75 6.11 14.41
N LYS A 34 22.71 5.53 13.19
CA LYS A 34 23.36 6.12 12.01
C LYS A 34 22.74 7.47 11.63
N ILE A 35 21.40 7.56 11.64
CA ILE A 35 20.68 8.81 11.30
C ILE A 35 20.86 9.90 12.35
N VAL A 36 21.01 9.53 13.63
CA VAL A 36 21.34 10.50 14.69
C VAL A 36 22.72 11.12 14.45
N ASN A 37 23.69 10.31 14.01
CA ASN A 37 25.04 10.78 13.72
C ASN A 37 25.12 11.58 12.39
N ASP A 38 24.35 11.17 11.38
CA ASP A 38 24.22 11.86 10.10
C ASP A 38 22.75 11.92 9.63
N PRO A 39 22.04 13.02 9.92
CA PRO A 39 20.65 13.19 9.49
C PRO A 39 20.43 13.27 7.97
N SER A 40 21.51 13.36 7.18
CA SER A 40 21.49 13.40 5.72
C SER A 40 21.82 12.05 5.07
N ASP A 41 22.11 11.00 5.85
CA ASP A 41 22.33 9.65 5.34
C ASP A 41 21.00 9.03 4.87
N TRP A 42 20.65 9.32 3.60
CA TRP A 42 19.43 8.83 2.97
C TRP A 42 19.44 7.31 2.79
N GLU A 43 20.61 6.69 2.63
CA GLU A 43 20.70 5.24 2.49
C GLU A 43 20.34 4.54 3.82
N SER A 44 20.85 5.04 4.95
CA SER A 44 20.44 4.55 6.26
C SER A 44 18.96 4.81 6.54
N GLN A 45 18.39 5.93 6.07
CA GLN A 45 16.94 6.18 6.18
C GLN A 45 16.10 5.21 5.35
N ILE A 46 16.51 4.88 4.12
CA ILE A 46 15.85 3.83 3.31
C ILE A 46 15.93 2.48 4.03
N ARG A 47 17.10 2.13 4.58
CA ARG A 47 17.28 0.86 5.29
C ARG A 47 16.50 0.81 6.61
N LEU A 48 16.37 1.94 7.31
CA LEU A 48 15.51 2.06 8.49
C LEU A 48 14.04 1.88 8.12
N SER A 49 13.58 2.54 7.06
CA SER A 49 12.21 2.40 6.55
C SER A 49 11.91 0.95 6.17
N GLN A 50 12.84 0.26 5.49
CA GLN A 50 12.70 -1.16 5.19
C GLN A 50 12.60 -2.01 6.47
N ALA A 51 13.49 -1.78 7.45
CA ALA A 51 13.46 -2.54 8.70
C ALA A 51 12.16 -2.33 9.48
N TYR A 52 11.59 -1.13 9.44
CA TYR A 52 10.27 -0.85 10.01
C TYR A 52 9.14 -1.55 9.26
N LEU A 53 9.19 -1.56 7.92
CA LEU A 53 8.23 -2.28 7.09
C LEU A 53 8.25 -3.78 7.40
N ASP A 54 9.44 -4.37 7.49
CA ASP A 54 9.64 -5.78 7.83
C ASP A 54 9.16 -6.08 9.26
N TYR A 55 9.31 -5.11 10.18
CA TYR A 55 8.77 -5.16 11.55
C TYR A 55 7.26 -4.86 11.64
N LYS A 56 6.59 -4.62 10.51
CA LYS A 56 5.16 -4.28 10.40
C LYS A 56 4.75 -2.94 11.04
N ASP A 57 5.71 -2.06 11.31
CA ASP A 57 5.45 -0.68 11.70
C ASP A 57 5.35 0.20 10.45
N ILE A 58 4.19 0.13 9.80
CA ILE A 58 3.92 0.79 8.52
C ILE A 58 4.00 2.32 8.65
N GLU A 59 3.58 2.88 9.78
CA GLU A 59 3.59 4.33 10.02
C GLU A 59 5.03 4.86 10.06
N SER A 60 5.89 4.24 10.88
CA SER A 60 7.31 4.60 10.95
C SER A 60 7.99 4.41 9.59
N ALA A 61 7.73 3.28 8.92
CA ALA A 61 8.29 3.00 7.60
C ALA A 61 7.94 4.13 6.61
N ASN A 62 6.68 4.55 6.62
CA ASN A 62 6.19 5.61 5.75
C ASN A 62 6.81 6.99 6.08
N PHE A 63 6.93 7.33 7.37
CA PHE A 63 7.55 8.58 7.80
C PHE A 63 8.97 8.75 7.25
N TYR A 64 9.80 7.72 7.39
CA TYR A 64 11.20 7.79 6.94
C TYR A 64 11.33 7.80 5.42
N ILE A 65 10.50 7.05 4.68
CA ILE A 65 10.59 7.06 3.22
C ILE A 65 10.09 8.36 2.61
N ASP A 66 9.05 8.97 3.18
CA ASP A 66 8.53 10.26 2.72
C ASP A 66 9.55 11.37 2.94
N ARG A 67 10.28 11.32 4.05
CA ARG A 67 11.41 12.21 4.30
C ARG A 67 12.51 12.06 3.25
N VAL A 68 12.88 10.82 2.87
CA VAL A 68 13.87 10.56 1.81
C VAL A 68 13.40 11.15 0.49
N LEU A 69 12.15 10.90 0.10
CA LEU A 69 11.60 11.38 -1.17
C LEU A 69 11.42 12.90 -1.22
N LEU A 70 11.21 13.56 -0.08
CA LEU A 70 11.05 15.02 0.01
C LEU A 70 12.38 15.77 0.08
N LEU A 71 13.34 15.26 0.87
CA LEU A 71 14.54 16.00 1.25
C LEU A 71 15.79 15.57 0.48
N SER A 72 15.82 14.35 -0.06
CA SER A 72 16.95 13.95 -0.90
C SER A 72 16.79 14.59 -2.27
N GLY A 73 17.84 15.27 -2.76
CA GLY A 73 17.92 15.68 -4.16
C GLY A 73 18.14 14.51 -5.12
N SER A 74 18.07 13.26 -4.62
CA SER A 74 18.38 12.03 -5.33
C SER A 74 17.12 11.21 -5.50
N ASN A 75 16.60 11.18 -6.72
CA ASN A 75 15.47 10.33 -7.09
C ASN A 75 15.92 8.86 -7.14
N SER A 76 15.99 8.22 -5.98
CA SER A 76 16.41 6.83 -5.85
C SER A 76 15.26 5.89 -6.23
N GLY A 77 15.45 5.07 -7.27
CA GLY A 77 14.47 4.05 -7.65
C GLY A 77 14.15 3.08 -6.50
N LYS A 78 15.11 2.80 -5.63
CA LYS A 78 14.89 1.97 -4.43
C LYS A 78 13.94 2.63 -3.43
N ALA A 79 14.00 3.95 -3.28
CA ALA A 79 13.10 4.67 -2.36
C ALA A 79 11.66 4.66 -2.88
N TYR A 80 11.46 4.86 -4.18
CA TYR A 80 10.15 4.73 -4.82
C TYR A 80 9.61 3.30 -4.73
N PHE A 81 10.46 2.29 -4.94
CA PHE A 81 10.06 0.89 -4.78
C PHE A 81 9.55 0.61 -3.37
N LEU A 82 10.29 1.06 -2.35
CA LEU A 82 9.91 0.88 -0.95
C LEU A 82 8.62 1.63 -0.60
N LYS A 83 8.42 2.85 -1.14
CA LYS A 83 7.15 3.56 -1.00
C LYS A 83 5.99 2.78 -1.65
N GLY A 84 6.23 2.15 -2.80
CA GLY A 84 5.26 1.27 -3.43
C GLY A 84 4.92 0.06 -2.57
N GLU A 85 5.92 -0.58 -1.93
CA GLU A 85 5.68 -1.68 -0.99
C GLU A 85 4.82 -1.21 0.20
N ILE A 86 5.17 -0.07 0.81
CA ILE A 86 4.40 0.52 1.93
C ILE A 86 2.94 0.81 1.53
N LEU A 87 2.71 1.36 0.34
CA LEU A 87 1.35 1.62 -0.16
C LEU A 87 0.58 0.32 -0.44
N SER A 88 1.28 -0.71 -0.92
CA SER A 88 0.68 -2.05 -1.11
C SER A 88 0.27 -2.67 0.22
N GLU A 89 1.05 -2.50 1.29
CA GLU A 89 0.65 -2.93 2.65
C GLU A 89 -0.58 -2.22 3.18
N GLN A 90 -0.77 -0.97 2.75
CA GLN A 90 -1.95 -0.18 3.06
C GLN A 90 -3.15 -0.52 2.15
N LEU A 91 -2.99 -1.47 1.24
CA LEU A 91 -3.95 -1.85 0.20
C LEU A 91 -4.29 -0.72 -0.79
N ASN A 92 -3.42 0.29 -0.90
CA ASN A 92 -3.54 1.35 -1.88
C ASN A 92 -2.75 0.97 -3.13
N PHE A 93 -3.27 0.00 -3.88
CA PHE A 93 -2.58 -0.65 -4.97
C PHE A 93 -2.39 0.26 -6.20
N GLU A 94 -3.34 1.14 -6.49
CA GLU A 94 -3.22 2.13 -7.57
C GLU A 94 -2.07 3.10 -7.30
N SER A 95 -2.01 3.68 -6.10
CA SER A 95 -0.89 4.56 -5.73
C SER A 95 0.42 3.79 -5.66
N ALA A 96 0.39 2.52 -5.23
CA ALA A 96 1.57 1.68 -5.22
C ALA A 96 2.13 1.49 -6.64
N LEU A 97 1.27 1.22 -7.63
CA LEU A 97 1.67 1.11 -9.04
C LEU A 97 2.32 2.38 -9.57
N GLU A 98 1.80 3.56 -9.23
CA GLU A 98 2.46 4.82 -9.59
C GLU A 98 3.89 4.90 -9.04
N LYS A 99 4.11 4.47 -7.78
CA LYS A 99 5.45 4.49 -7.18
C LYS A 99 6.35 3.41 -7.74
N TYR A 100 5.84 2.23 -8.06
CA TYR A 100 6.59 1.20 -8.75
C TYR A 100 7.01 1.64 -10.16
N GLU A 101 6.16 2.35 -10.88
CA GLU A 101 6.51 2.94 -12.18
C GLU A 101 7.62 3.99 -12.05
N MET A 102 7.55 4.85 -11.02
CA MET A 102 8.64 5.77 -10.71
C MET A 102 9.93 5.04 -10.33
N ALA A 103 9.84 3.95 -9.57
CA ALA A 103 10.99 3.11 -9.24
C ALA A 103 11.67 2.57 -10.51
N LYS A 104 10.88 2.04 -11.44
CA LYS A 104 11.32 1.57 -12.75
C LYS A 104 12.01 2.68 -13.55
N TYR A 105 11.38 3.86 -13.62
CA TYR A 105 11.91 5.03 -14.31
C TYR A 105 13.27 5.47 -13.77
N TYR A 106 13.45 5.44 -12.44
CA TYR A 106 14.72 5.76 -11.78
C TYR A 106 15.67 4.55 -11.65
N GLY A 107 15.52 3.54 -12.51
CA GLY A 107 16.49 2.46 -12.71
C GLY A 107 16.36 1.27 -11.77
N TYR A 108 15.36 1.22 -10.90
CA TYR A 108 15.05 0.01 -10.12
C TYR A 108 14.31 -0.98 -11.02
N ASN A 109 15.04 -1.86 -11.71
CA ASN A 109 14.49 -2.74 -12.75
C ASN A 109 14.90 -4.21 -12.50
N ASN A 110 14.42 -4.80 -11.40
CA ASN A 110 14.72 -6.19 -11.02
C ASN A 110 13.45 -7.06 -11.02
N ALA A 111 13.64 -8.37 -10.92
CA ALA A 111 12.53 -9.34 -10.92
C ALA A 111 11.48 -9.05 -9.82
N LYS A 112 11.92 -8.62 -8.63
CA LYS A 112 11.05 -8.28 -7.49
C LYS A 112 10.10 -7.12 -7.83
N LEU A 113 10.54 -6.11 -8.57
CA LEU A 113 9.66 -5.01 -8.99
C LEU A 113 8.48 -5.53 -9.82
N TYR A 114 8.75 -6.33 -10.85
CA TYR A 114 7.69 -6.84 -11.73
C TYR A 114 6.72 -7.73 -11.00
N LEU A 115 7.22 -8.55 -10.09
CA LEU A 115 6.36 -9.36 -9.23
C LEU A 115 5.41 -8.49 -8.41
N LYS A 116 5.93 -7.44 -7.75
CA LYS A 116 5.12 -6.52 -6.94
C LYS A 116 4.10 -5.75 -7.76
N MET A 117 4.48 -5.31 -8.96
CA MET A 117 3.54 -4.69 -9.89
C MET A 117 2.47 -5.68 -10.34
N GLY A 118 2.83 -6.93 -10.63
CA GLY A 118 1.87 -7.98 -11.01
C GLY A 118 0.89 -8.27 -9.89
N VAL A 119 1.39 -8.34 -8.65
CA VAL A 119 0.56 -8.45 -7.44
C VAL A 119 -0.43 -7.29 -7.35
N ALA A 120 0.04 -6.04 -7.45
CA ALA A 120 -0.83 -4.88 -7.37
C ALA A 120 -1.86 -4.82 -8.51
N ASN A 121 -1.48 -5.21 -9.75
CA ASN A 121 -2.42 -5.29 -10.88
C ASN A 121 -3.50 -6.35 -10.66
N ALA A 122 -3.13 -7.52 -10.14
CA ALA A 122 -4.10 -8.56 -9.82
C ALA A 122 -5.13 -8.03 -8.80
N GLN A 123 -4.66 -7.35 -7.76
CA GLN A 123 -5.49 -6.79 -6.68
C GLN A 123 -6.53 -5.77 -7.17
N ILE A 124 -6.20 -5.00 -8.20
CA ILE A 124 -7.12 -4.05 -8.86
C ILE A 124 -7.84 -4.65 -10.07
N ARG A 125 -7.83 -5.98 -10.19
CA ARG A 125 -8.53 -6.77 -11.23
C ARG A 125 -8.05 -6.55 -12.67
N GLN A 126 -6.83 -6.05 -12.82
CA GLN A 126 -6.11 -5.97 -14.10
C GLN A 126 -5.35 -7.28 -14.33
N TYR A 127 -6.09 -8.34 -14.60
CA TYR A 127 -5.58 -9.72 -14.59
C TYR A 127 -4.63 -10.01 -15.75
N GLU A 128 -4.93 -9.50 -16.94
CA GLU A 128 -4.09 -9.65 -18.12
C GLU A 128 -2.72 -8.98 -17.91
N GLU A 129 -2.72 -7.75 -17.39
CA GLU A 129 -1.51 -7.01 -17.03
C GLU A 129 -0.73 -7.72 -15.92
N ALA A 130 -1.42 -8.26 -14.91
CA ALA A 130 -0.80 -9.03 -13.84
C ALA A 130 -0.04 -10.26 -14.38
N ILE A 131 -0.67 -11.02 -15.27
CA ILE A 131 -0.08 -12.19 -15.92
C ILE A 131 1.16 -11.79 -16.73
N ASP A 132 1.11 -10.71 -17.50
CA ASP A 132 2.28 -10.22 -18.25
C ASP A 132 3.43 -9.85 -17.29
N LEU A 133 3.13 -9.12 -16.20
CA LEU A 133 4.12 -8.72 -15.20
C LEU A 133 4.74 -9.91 -14.47
N PHE A 134 3.96 -10.95 -14.14
CA PHE A 134 4.49 -12.18 -13.57
C PHE A 134 5.42 -12.92 -14.55
N ASN A 135 5.07 -12.97 -15.84
CA ASN A 135 5.96 -13.52 -16.85
C ASN A 135 7.24 -12.68 -17.01
N GLN A 136 7.15 -11.35 -16.92
CA GLN A 136 8.30 -10.46 -16.92
C GLN A 136 9.20 -10.65 -15.69
N ALA A 137 8.63 -10.93 -14.52
CA ALA A 137 9.39 -11.29 -13.32
C ALA A 137 10.13 -12.62 -13.51
N ARG A 138 9.45 -13.63 -14.07
CA ARG A 138 10.03 -14.93 -14.42
C ARG A 138 11.21 -14.81 -15.38
N LEU A 139 11.06 -14.02 -16.45
CA LEU A 139 12.12 -13.76 -17.43
C LEU A 139 13.37 -13.08 -16.82
N ARG A 140 13.21 -12.46 -15.64
CA ARG A 140 14.30 -11.83 -14.87
C ARG A 140 14.84 -12.73 -13.75
N GLY A 141 14.45 -14.00 -13.72
CA GLY A 141 14.96 -15.01 -12.79
C GLY A 141 14.30 -15.01 -11.41
N TYR A 142 13.04 -14.54 -11.31
CA TYR A 142 12.27 -14.82 -10.09
C TYR A 142 11.99 -16.32 -9.94
N ASP A 143 11.78 -16.78 -8.71
CA ASP A 143 11.47 -18.18 -8.41
C ASP A 143 10.23 -18.69 -9.18
N ASP A 144 10.38 -19.84 -9.82
CA ASP A 144 9.36 -20.41 -10.71
C ASP A 144 8.11 -20.88 -9.96
N ASN A 145 8.25 -21.37 -8.72
CA ASN A 145 7.12 -21.82 -7.91
C ASN A 145 6.30 -20.62 -7.44
N THR A 146 6.95 -19.55 -6.98
CA THR A 146 6.31 -18.27 -6.68
C THR A 146 5.51 -17.74 -7.87
N ILE A 147 6.11 -17.73 -9.07
CA ILE A 147 5.42 -17.25 -10.27
C ILE A 147 4.20 -18.10 -10.60
N LYS A 148 4.34 -19.44 -10.60
CA LYS A 148 3.23 -20.36 -10.84
C LYS A 148 2.11 -20.18 -9.82
N ASN A 149 2.45 -20.00 -8.55
CA ASN A 149 1.48 -19.74 -7.50
C ASN A 149 0.67 -18.48 -7.78
N ASN A 150 1.33 -17.36 -8.07
CA ASN A 150 0.66 -16.10 -8.41
C ASN A 150 -0.20 -16.20 -9.68
N LEU A 151 0.28 -16.87 -10.73
CA LEU A 151 -0.50 -17.09 -11.97
C LEU A 151 -1.75 -17.93 -11.71
N ALA A 152 -1.61 -19.03 -10.97
CA ALA A 152 -2.73 -19.89 -10.60
C ALA A 152 -3.78 -19.14 -9.77
N VAL A 153 -3.32 -18.22 -8.92
CA VAL A 153 -4.17 -17.36 -8.12
C VAL A 153 -4.93 -16.34 -8.97
N VAL A 154 -4.30 -15.73 -9.99
CA VAL A 154 -5.04 -14.92 -10.97
C VAL A 154 -6.11 -15.74 -11.69
N HIS A 155 -5.79 -16.97 -12.11
CA HIS A 155 -6.78 -17.86 -12.74
C HIS A 155 -7.92 -18.25 -11.79
N LEU A 156 -7.68 -18.36 -10.48
CA LEU A 156 -8.76 -18.53 -9.50
C LEU A 156 -9.73 -17.36 -9.55
N TYR A 157 -9.24 -16.11 -9.58
CA TYR A 157 -10.10 -14.93 -9.61
C TYR A 157 -10.85 -14.74 -10.92
N GLN A 158 -10.29 -15.23 -12.02
CA GLN A 158 -10.98 -15.26 -13.32
C GLN A 158 -12.04 -16.37 -13.41
N GLY A 159 -12.22 -17.19 -12.35
CA GLY A 159 -13.14 -18.34 -12.37
C GLY A 159 -12.60 -19.55 -13.14
N GLU A 160 -11.33 -19.51 -13.54
CA GLU A 160 -10.68 -20.54 -14.35
C GLU A 160 -10.05 -21.62 -13.46
N TYR A 161 -10.85 -22.19 -12.55
CA TYR A 161 -10.39 -23.08 -11.47
C TYR A 161 -9.59 -24.28 -11.99
N GLN A 162 -10.02 -24.89 -13.09
CA GLN A 162 -9.29 -26.00 -13.71
C GLN A 162 -7.88 -25.59 -14.17
N LYS A 163 -7.69 -24.38 -14.71
CA LYS A 163 -6.35 -23.89 -15.09
C LYS A 163 -5.48 -23.69 -13.87
N SER A 164 -6.03 -23.15 -12.79
CA SER A 164 -5.33 -23.02 -11.51
C SER A 164 -4.85 -24.37 -10.99
N VAL A 165 -5.72 -25.38 -10.95
CA VAL A 165 -5.36 -26.76 -10.58
C VAL A 165 -4.25 -27.31 -11.48
N ASN A 166 -4.36 -27.14 -12.80
CA ASN A 166 -3.36 -27.62 -13.75
C ASN A 166 -1.98 -27.00 -13.54
N ILE A 167 -1.92 -25.77 -13.00
CA ILE A 167 -0.67 -25.08 -12.70
C ILE A 167 -0.09 -25.54 -11.35
N LEU A 168 -0.93 -25.64 -10.31
CA LEU A 168 -0.48 -25.91 -8.93
C LEU A 168 -0.22 -27.38 -8.65
N GLN A 169 -1.05 -28.28 -9.17
CA GLN A 169 -0.96 -29.73 -8.94
C GLN A 169 0.46 -30.29 -9.20
N PRO A 170 1.09 -30.05 -10.38
CA PRO A 170 2.43 -30.58 -10.63
C PRO A 170 3.50 -29.95 -9.74
N VAL A 171 3.30 -28.71 -9.25
CA VAL A 171 4.26 -28.07 -8.32
C VAL A 171 4.17 -28.74 -6.95
N TYR A 172 2.96 -28.95 -6.45
CA TYR A 172 2.69 -29.63 -5.18
C TYR A 172 3.18 -31.09 -5.16
N GLU A 173 3.07 -31.80 -6.28
CA GLU A 173 3.56 -33.18 -6.40
C GLU A 173 5.09 -33.28 -6.32
N ILE A 174 5.81 -32.25 -6.75
CA ILE A 174 7.27 -32.17 -6.67
C ILE A 174 7.71 -31.75 -5.27
N ASP A 175 7.04 -30.73 -4.71
CA ASP A 175 7.31 -30.21 -3.37
C ASP A 175 6.00 -29.90 -2.66
N SER A 176 5.63 -30.76 -1.71
CA SER A 176 4.42 -30.62 -0.91
C SER A 176 4.62 -29.80 0.37
N THR A 177 5.81 -29.24 0.59
CA THR A 177 6.11 -28.48 1.81
C THR A 177 5.68 -27.02 1.75
N ASP A 178 5.43 -26.49 0.55
CA ASP A 178 4.91 -25.15 0.35
C ASP A 178 3.41 -25.08 0.70
N LYS A 179 3.15 -24.60 1.92
CA LYS A 179 1.80 -24.43 2.46
C LYS A 179 0.93 -23.50 1.63
N LYS A 180 1.50 -22.51 0.93
CA LYS A 180 0.69 -21.58 0.12
C LYS A 180 0.19 -22.25 -1.14
N ILE A 181 1.05 -23.01 -1.80
CA ILE A 181 0.68 -23.83 -2.97
C ILE A 181 -0.36 -24.87 -2.56
N GLU A 182 -0.15 -25.55 -1.43
CA GLU A 182 -1.13 -26.50 -0.88
C GLU A 182 -2.50 -25.84 -0.65
N SER A 183 -2.53 -24.70 0.04
CA SER A 183 -3.77 -23.97 0.34
C SER A 183 -4.46 -23.48 -0.93
N ASN A 184 -3.74 -22.85 -1.86
CA ASN A 184 -4.30 -22.36 -3.11
C ASN A 184 -4.82 -23.50 -3.98
N LEU A 185 -4.14 -24.66 -3.99
CA LEU A 185 -4.59 -25.86 -4.69
C LEU A 185 -5.88 -26.42 -4.07
N LYS A 186 -5.97 -26.48 -2.73
CA LYS A 186 -7.20 -26.90 -2.04
C LYS A 186 -8.39 -25.99 -2.38
N ILE A 187 -8.18 -24.68 -2.37
CA ILE A 187 -9.21 -23.70 -2.75
C ILE A 187 -9.62 -23.91 -4.21
N ALA A 188 -8.66 -24.07 -5.13
CA ALA A 188 -8.93 -24.33 -6.54
C ALA A 188 -9.75 -25.60 -6.78
N LEU A 189 -9.41 -26.70 -6.10
CA LEU A 189 -10.15 -27.96 -6.18
C LEU A 189 -11.56 -27.84 -5.60
N SER A 190 -11.73 -27.14 -4.47
CA SER A 190 -13.04 -26.92 -3.86
C SER A 190 -13.98 -26.12 -4.76
N LEU A 191 -13.48 -25.00 -5.30
CA LEU A 191 -14.26 -24.14 -6.21
C LEU A 191 -14.60 -24.87 -7.52
N LEU A 192 -13.70 -25.71 -8.02
CA LEU A 192 -13.95 -26.54 -9.20
C LEU A 192 -15.04 -27.59 -8.93
N ASP A 193 -15.03 -28.25 -7.76
CA ASP A 193 -16.07 -29.21 -7.37
C ASP A 193 -17.43 -28.54 -7.22
N GLU A 194 -17.48 -27.37 -6.57
CA GLU A 194 -18.70 -26.58 -6.44
C GLU A 194 -19.26 -26.17 -7.81
N LEU A 195 -18.41 -25.68 -8.71
CA LEU A 195 -18.80 -25.33 -10.08
C LEU A 195 -19.40 -26.53 -10.82
N ASN A 196 -18.78 -27.70 -10.69
CA ASN A 196 -19.27 -28.93 -11.31
C ASN A 196 -20.62 -29.36 -10.73
N ARG A 197 -20.81 -29.29 -9.40
CA ARG A 197 -22.11 -29.58 -8.75
C ARG A 197 -23.20 -28.63 -9.23
N ASN A 198 -22.93 -27.33 -9.27
CA ASN A 198 -23.89 -26.32 -9.71
C ASN A 198 -24.25 -26.43 -11.20
N SER A 199 -23.38 -27.07 -12.01
CA SER A 199 -23.65 -27.37 -13.42
C SER A 199 -24.47 -28.66 -13.63
N ASP A 200 -24.65 -29.49 -12.59
CA ASP A 200 -25.51 -30.67 -12.62
C ASP A 200 -26.92 -30.31 -12.10
N PRO A 201 -27.95 -30.29 -12.97
CA PRO A 201 -29.32 -29.91 -12.58
C PRO A 201 -29.98 -30.86 -11.57
N ASN A 202 -29.35 -31.99 -11.22
CA ASN A 202 -29.85 -32.93 -10.22
C ASN A 202 -29.13 -32.84 -8.86
N SER A 203 -28.15 -31.95 -8.69
CA SER A 203 -27.46 -31.81 -7.41
C SER A 203 -28.29 -30.93 -6.45
N THR A 204 -28.70 -31.50 -5.32
CA THR A 204 -29.45 -30.77 -4.28
C THR A 204 -28.46 -29.97 -3.44
N SER A 205 -28.60 -28.64 -3.45
CA SER A 205 -27.76 -27.72 -2.67
C SER A 205 -27.96 -27.94 -1.17
N LEU A 206 -26.90 -28.40 -0.49
CA LEU A 206 -26.78 -28.43 0.97
C LEU A 206 -25.69 -27.44 1.38
N VAL A 207 -26.17 -26.27 1.81
CA VAL A 207 -25.71 -25.42 2.93
C VAL A 207 -24.23 -25.01 2.99
N THR A 208 -24.09 -23.67 3.04
CA THR A 208 -23.03 -22.85 3.66
C THR A 208 -22.19 -23.57 4.71
N GLY A 209 -20.91 -23.78 4.42
CA GLY A 209 -19.90 -24.06 5.42
C GLY A 209 -18.81 -23.01 5.28
N GLU A 210 -18.65 -22.16 6.30
CA GLU A 210 -17.43 -21.39 6.50
C GLU A 210 -16.26 -22.36 6.39
N SER A 211 -15.38 -22.14 5.42
CA SER A 211 -14.12 -22.88 5.34
C SER A 211 -13.24 -22.38 6.48
N ASP A 212 -13.10 -23.21 7.52
CA ASP A 212 -12.09 -23.08 8.56
C ASP A 212 -10.69 -23.24 7.92
N ILE A 213 -10.22 -22.18 7.26
CA ILE A 213 -8.83 -22.07 6.83
C ILE A 213 -8.06 -21.54 8.03
N ASP A 214 -7.24 -22.41 8.61
CA ASP A 214 -6.35 -22.12 9.73
C ASP A 214 -5.40 -20.95 9.39
N ASP A 215 -5.78 -19.75 9.87
CA ASP A 215 -5.12 -18.45 9.71
C ASP A 215 -3.75 -18.36 10.43
N SER A 216 -3.33 -19.43 11.13
CA SER A 216 -2.17 -19.38 12.02
C SER A 216 -0.79 -19.49 11.34
N SER A 217 -0.73 -19.61 9.99
CA SER A 217 0.54 -19.83 9.27
C SER A 217 1.15 -18.62 8.55
N VAL A 218 0.54 -17.43 8.64
CA VAL A 218 0.98 -16.22 7.94
C VAL A 218 1.95 -15.39 8.80
N ASN A 219 3.01 -15.99 9.32
CA ASN A 219 4.04 -15.26 10.08
C ASN A 219 5.43 -15.61 9.56
N ASP A 220 5.66 -15.32 8.28
CA ASP A 220 6.98 -14.97 7.71
C ASP A 220 6.92 -14.77 6.18
N ILE A 221 5.87 -14.12 5.68
CA ILE A 221 5.66 -13.99 4.24
C ILE A 221 6.45 -12.79 3.71
N GLU A 222 7.50 -13.07 2.93
CA GLU A 222 7.91 -12.14 1.89
C GLU A 222 6.70 -11.94 0.97
N TYR A 223 6.25 -10.69 0.86
CA TYR A 223 5.08 -10.23 0.11
C TYR A 223 5.19 -10.39 -1.42
N SER A 224 5.84 -11.46 -1.88
CA SER A 224 6.06 -11.84 -3.27
C SER A 224 4.94 -12.71 -3.82
N GLU A 225 4.14 -13.34 -2.96
CA GLU A 225 3.09 -14.29 -3.34
C GLU A 225 1.76 -13.84 -2.76
N ILE A 226 0.74 -13.75 -3.61
CA ILE A 226 -0.64 -13.58 -3.19
C ILE A 226 -1.22 -14.97 -2.92
N THR A 227 -1.78 -15.19 -1.74
CA THR A 227 -2.68 -16.32 -1.51
C THR A 227 -4.10 -15.97 -1.97
N ALA A 228 -4.86 -16.99 -2.36
CA ALA A 228 -6.28 -16.82 -2.67
C ALA A 228 -7.03 -16.11 -1.54
N GLN A 229 -6.73 -16.48 -0.29
CA GLN A 229 -7.33 -15.89 0.90
C GLN A 229 -6.96 -14.41 1.09
N GLU A 230 -5.67 -14.06 1.03
CA GLU A 230 -5.22 -12.66 1.21
C GLU A 230 -5.87 -11.71 0.20
N TYR A 231 -6.12 -12.18 -1.02
CA TYR A 231 -6.84 -11.40 -2.00
C TYR A 231 -8.32 -11.25 -1.70
N PHE A 232 -9.03 -12.32 -1.32
CA PHE A 232 -10.45 -12.17 -0.99
C PHE A 232 -10.62 -11.22 0.21
N LEU A 233 -9.73 -11.29 1.19
CA LEU A 233 -9.67 -10.35 2.31
C LEU A 233 -9.33 -8.92 1.87
N SER A 234 -8.39 -8.75 0.94
CA SER A 234 -8.10 -7.42 0.41
C SER A 234 -9.26 -6.87 -0.40
N GLN A 235 -10.05 -7.69 -1.11
CA GLN A 235 -11.26 -7.24 -1.78
C GLN A 235 -12.29 -6.71 -0.79
N GLU A 236 -12.59 -7.45 0.30
CA GLU A 236 -13.49 -6.95 1.35
C GLU A 236 -12.98 -5.64 1.95
N LYS A 237 -11.66 -5.53 2.18
CA LYS A 237 -11.08 -4.31 2.72
C LYS A 237 -11.05 -3.17 1.71
N ILE A 238 -10.85 -3.42 0.42
CA ILE A 238 -10.98 -2.41 -0.65
C ILE A 238 -12.43 -1.96 -0.79
N GLU A 239 -13.40 -2.88 -0.75
CA GLU A 239 -14.82 -2.53 -0.77
C GLU A 239 -15.18 -1.66 0.44
N ASN A 240 -14.70 -2.02 1.63
CA ASN A 240 -14.84 -1.20 2.84
C ASN A 240 -14.10 0.15 2.76
N ILE A 241 -12.89 0.20 2.19
CA ILE A 241 -12.13 1.45 1.99
C ILE A 241 -12.85 2.32 0.96
N SER A 242 -13.37 1.77 -0.13
CA SER A 242 -14.13 2.51 -1.15
C SER A 242 -15.43 3.06 -0.56
N ALA A 243 -16.10 2.30 0.30
CA ALA A 243 -17.23 2.78 1.10
C ALA A 243 -16.82 3.85 2.13
N GLU A 244 -15.61 3.80 2.70
CA GLU A 244 -15.07 4.87 3.57
C GLU A 244 -14.63 6.11 2.78
N GLU A 245 -14.17 5.97 1.53
CA GLU A 245 -13.83 7.08 0.64
C GLU A 245 -15.07 7.85 0.17
N GLU A 246 -16.23 7.19 0.07
CA GLU A 246 -17.52 7.83 -0.25
C GLU A 246 -17.95 8.88 0.79
N ASN A 247 -17.42 8.82 2.02
CA ASN A 247 -17.69 9.81 3.08
C ASN A 247 -16.69 10.97 3.15
N LYS A 248 -15.61 10.99 2.36
CA LYS A 248 -14.66 12.11 2.36
C LYS A 248 -15.22 13.28 1.55
N LYS A 249 -15.41 14.42 2.21
CA LYS A 249 -15.74 15.69 1.56
C LYS A 249 -14.56 16.65 1.61
N TYR A 250 -14.29 17.28 0.47
CA TYR A 250 -13.20 18.24 0.29
C TYR A 250 -13.79 19.65 0.26
N TYR A 251 -13.12 20.59 0.92
CA TYR A 251 -13.54 21.99 1.05
C TYR A 251 -12.35 22.90 0.79
N VAL A 252 -12.58 24.09 0.25
CA VAL A 252 -11.56 25.15 0.23
C VAL A 252 -11.60 25.88 1.57
N GLN A 253 -10.56 25.71 2.39
CA GLN A 253 -10.46 26.41 3.67
C GLN A 253 -9.72 27.73 3.49
N VAL A 254 -10.38 28.83 3.87
CA VAL A 254 -9.86 30.21 3.71
C VAL A 254 -9.51 30.88 5.04
N GLY A 255 -9.64 30.16 6.17
CA GLY A 255 -9.25 30.65 7.49
C GLY A 255 -9.58 29.68 8.63
N SER A 256 -8.96 29.92 9.79
CA SER A 256 -9.22 29.24 11.06
C SER A 256 -9.09 30.22 12.21
N TYR A 257 -10.07 30.23 13.10
CA TYR A 257 -10.15 31.19 14.20
C TYR A 257 -10.41 30.51 15.55
N PRO A 258 -9.82 30.99 16.64
CA PRO A 258 -9.96 30.40 17.97
C PRO A 258 -11.34 30.64 18.60
N THR A 259 -12.09 31.66 18.14
CA THR A 259 -13.44 31.97 18.64
C THR A 259 -14.46 32.01 17.50
N PHE A 260 -15.72 31.73 17.83
CA PHE A 260 -16.81 31.81 16.87
C PHE A 260 -17.08 33.25 16.43
N GLU A 261 -16.90 34.22 17.32
CA GLU A 261 -17.10 35.64 17.04
C GLU A 261 -16.10 36.14 15.98
N GLU A 262 -14.81 35.81 16.12
CA GLU A 262 -13.79 36.15 15.11
C GLU A 262 -14.07 35.46 13.77
N ALA A 263 -14.48 34.19 13.79
CA ALA A 263 -14.86 33.48 12.57
C ALA A 263 -16.08 34.13 11.89
N LEU A 264 -17.05 34.60 12.67
CA LEU A 264 -18.27 35.23 12.17
C LEU A 264 -17.97 36.60 11.54
N GLU A 265 -17.13 37.41 12.19
CA GLU A 265 -16.65 38.69 11.63
C GLU A 265 -15.96 38.47 10.28
N LYS A 266 -15.02 37.53 10.23
CA LYS A 266 -14.29 37.21 9.00
C LYS A 266 -15.16 36.61 7.90
N ARG A 267 -16.17 35.82 8.26
CA ARG A 267 -17.19 35.38 7.31
C ARG A 267 -17.96 36.57 6.72
N GLN A 268 -18.36 37.55 7.53
CA GLN A 268 -19.11 38.71 7.04
C GLN A 268 -18.27 39.55 6.06
N GLU A 269 -16.97 39.70 6.33
CA GLU A 269 -16.02 40.33 5.39
C GLU A 269 -15.99 39.59 4.04
N LEU A 270 -15.85 38.26 4.05
CA LEU A 270 -15.78 37.44 2.82
C LEU A 270 -17.10 37.36 2.06
N VAL A 271 -18.23 37.35 2.75
CA VAL A 271 -19.55 37.40 2.09
C VAL A 271 -19.71 38.72 1.33
N SER A 272 -19.14 39.82 1.83
CA SER A 272 -19.16 41.11 1.12
C SER A 272 -18.36 41.10 -0.19
N THR A 273 -17.40 40.18 -0.35
CA THR A 273 -16.65 39.97 -1.58
C THR A 273 -17.31 38.99 -2.55
N GLY A 274 -18.49 38.44 -2.20
CA GLY A 274 -19.19 37.41 -2.97
C GLY A 274 -18.70 35.98 -2.71
N LEU A 275 -17.82 35.78 -1.73
CA LEU A 275 -17.33 34.45 -1.34
C LEU A 275 -18.19 33.88 -0.20
N GLU A 276 -19.10 32.97 -0.53
CA GLU A 276 -19.93 32.30 0.47
C GLU A 276 -19.13 31.25 1.23
N VAL A 277 -19.00 31.42 2.55
CA VAL A 277 -18.25 30.48 3.41
C VAL A 277 -19.10 30.01 4.58
N ASP A 278 -18.98 28.73 4.89
CA ASP A 278 -19.57 28.08 6.05
C ASP A 278 -18.57 28.04 7.21
N ILE A 279 -19.07 28.24 8.43
CA ILE A 279 -18.27 28.08 9.65
C ILE A 279 -18.46 26.65 10.14
N ARG A 280 -17.37 25.87 10.19
CA ARG A 280 -17.37 24.54 10.82
C ARG A 280 -16.47 24.52 12.04
N GLN A 281 -17.02 24.03 13.15
CA GLN A 281 -16.27 23.76 14.36
C GLN A 281 -15.36 22.55 14.14
N SER A 282 -14.11 22.65 14.60
CA SER A 282 -13.14 21.56 14.57
C SER A 282 -12.39 21.48 15.90
N LYS A 283 -12.25 20.25 16.41
CA LYS A 283 -11.42 19.96 17.59
C LYS A 283 -10.16 19.25 17.13
N LEU A 284 -9.00 19.86 17.39
CA LEU A 284 -7.71 19.21 17.18
C LEU A 284 -7.30 18.50 18.48
N ASN A 285 -7.30 17.16 18.46
CA ASN A 285 -6.71 16.23 19.45
C ASN A 285 -6.46 16.80 20.87
N ASN A 286 -7.51 16.82 21.70
CA ASN A 286 -7.49 17.27 23.10
C ASN A 286 -7.02 18.72 23.36
N SER A 287 -7.06 19.59 22.36
CA SER A 287 -6.78 21.03 22.49
C SER A 287 -7.96 21.89 22.02
N GLU A 288 -7.76 23.22 22.11
CA GLU A 288 -8.75 24.29 21.93
C GLU A 288 -9.65 24.11 20.70
N THR A 289 -10.89 24.59 20.80
CA THR A 289 -11.86 24.53 19.69
C THR A 289 -11.54 25.61 18.68
N TRP A 290 -11.44 25.24 17.40
CA TRP A 290 -11.24 26.18 16.30
C TRP A 290 -12.46 26.20 15.38
N PHE A 291 -12.67 27.33 14.73
CA PHE A 291 -13.75 27.57 13.77
C PHE A 291 -13.15 27.83 12.39
N ARG A 292 -13.40 26.92 11.45
CA ARG A 292 -12.85 26.94 10.09
C ARG A 292 -13.85 27.59 9.14
N LEU A 293 -13.36 28.43 8.23
CA LEU A 293 -14.16 28.98 7.14
C LEU A 293 -13.95 28.14 5.89
N LEU A 294 -15.01 27.47 5.44
CA LEU A 294 -14.99 26.50 4.35
C LEU A 294 -15.86 26.97 3.18
N ASN A 295 -15.35 26.81 1.97
CA ASN A 295 -16.03 27.19 0.74
C ASN A 295 -16.13 25.97 -0.21
N GLY A 296 -17.35 25.75 -0.70
CA GLY A 296 -17.69 24.63 -1.59
C GLY A 296 -17.62 23.25 -0.92
N GLU A 297 -18.25 22.26 -1.53
CA GLU A 297 -18.18 20.86 -1.11
C GLU A 297 -17.91 19.99 -2.33
N PHE A 298 -16.86 19.17 -2.26
CA PHE A 298 -16.37 18.41 -3.40
C PHE A 298 -16.11 16.96 -3.02
N ASN A 299 -16.24 16.06 -4.00
CA ASN A 299 -16.01 14.63 -3.80
C ASN A 299 -14.55 14.23 -4.04
N SER A 300 -13.70 15.16 -4.50
CA SER A 300 -12.28 14.91 -4.70
C SER A 300 -11.44 16.18 -4.53
N TYR A 301 -10.16 15.98 -4.19
CA TYR A 301 -9.17 17.05 -4.15
C TYR A 301 -9.08 17.82 -5.47
N ARG A 302 -9.11 17.11 -6.60
CA ARG A 302 -9.00 17.70 -7.95
C ARG A 302 -10.16 18.64 -8.27
N GLN A 303 -11.38 18.27 -7.87
CA GLN A 303 -12.55 19.14 -8.01
C GLN A 303 -12.41 20.41 -7.18
N ALA A 304 -11.99 20.28 -5.92
CA ALA A 304 -11.79 21.41 -5.02
C ALA A 304 -10.66 22.35 -5.51
N GLN A 305 -9.54 21.79 -5.96
CA GLN A 305 -8.41 22.55 -6.52
C GLN A 305 -8.80 23.24 -7.83
N GLY A 306 -9.49 22.55 -8.73
CA GLY A 306 -9.98 23.12 -9.98
C GLY A 306 -10.99 24.25 -9.76
N TYR A 307 -11.87 24.11 -8.76
CA TYR A 307 -12.74 25.19 -8.34
C TYR A 307 -11.95 26.40 -7.83
N ALA A 308 -10.98 26.17 -6.93
CA ALA A 308 -10.24 27.25 -6.28
C ALA A 308 -9.42 28.11 -7.28
N LEU A 309 -8.80 27.46 -8.28
CA LEU A 309 -8.02 28.14 -9.32
C LEU A 309 -8.86 29.04 -10.24
N ASN A 310 -10.17 28.76 -10.36
CA ASN A 310 -11.06 29.48 -11.27
C ASN A 310 -11.99 30.48 -10.56
N LYS A 311 -11.93 30.56 -9.23
CA LYS A 311 -12.80 31.41 -8.41
C LYS A 311 -12.11 32.75 -8.12
N GLN A 312 -12.57 33.81 -8.77
CA GLN A 312 -11.91 35.13 -8.71
C GLN A 312 -11.87 35.72 -7.30
N GLU A 313 -12.87 35.42 -6.48
CA GLU A 313 -13.01 35.89 -5.10
C GLU A 313 -11.97 35.28 -4.15
N LEU A 314 -11.27 34.22 -4.58
CA LEU A 314 -10.14 33.62 -3.86
C LEU A 314 -8.79 34.24 -4.23
N ASN A 315 -8.73 35.11 -5.24
CA ASN A 315 -7.48 35.72 -5.67
C ASN A 315 -6.89 36.62 -4.58
N GLY A 316 -5.68 36.30 -4.12
CA GLY A 316 -4.99 37.05 -3.08
C GLY A 316 -5.34 36.62 -1.64
N LEU A 317 -6.23 35.63 -1.47
CA LEU A 317 -6.45 34.97 -0.18
C LEU A 317 -5.53 33.76 -0.06
N GLU A 318 -4.98 33.52 1.13
CA GLU A 318 -4.36 32.24 1.44
C GLU A 318 -5.45 31.20 1.68
N TYR A 319 -5.36 30.06 0.99
CA TYR A 319 -6.29 28.94 1.15
C TYR A 319 -5.58 27.60 1.00
N PHE A 320 -6.22 26.55 1.51
CA PHE A 320 -5.81 25.17 1.24
C PHE A 320 -7.02 24.23 1.17
N ILE A 321 -6.84 23.06 0.56
CA ILE A 321 -7.92 22.07 0.43
C ILE A 321 -7.98 21.23 1.71
N GLN A 322 -9.06 21.38 2.47
CA GLN A 322 -9.34 20.64 3.69
C GLN A 322 -10.16 19.39 3.38
N VAL A 323 -9.76 18.25 3.95
CA VAL A 323 -10.53 17.00 3.90
C VAL A 323 -11.29 16.83 5.21
N ILE A 324 -12.58 16.54 5.13
CA ILE A 324 -13.44 16.21 6.28
C ILE A 324 -14.03 14.83 6.03
N ARG A 325 -13.98 14.00 7.07
CA ARG A 325 -14.64 12.69 7.18
C ARG A 325 -15.81 12.82 8.14
#